data_AF-A0A7W1IXV9-F1
#
_entry.id   AF-A0A7W1IXV9-F1
#
_cell.length_a   1.000
_cell.length_b   1.000
_cell.length_c   1.000
_cell.angle_alpha   90.00
_cell.angle_beta   90.00
_cell.angle_gamma   90.00
#
_symmetry.space_group_name_H-M   'P 1'
#
loop_
_entity.id
_entity.type
_entity.pdbx_description
1 polymer ?
#
loop_
_entity_poly.entity_id
_entity_poly.type
_entity_poly.pdbx_seq_one_letter_code
_entity_poly.pdbx_strand_id
1 'polypeptide(L)'
;MRIPPLLWLLLFAVSPTYSATVEVTLTSGEIHIGELTKEDDTSVTIVVESKTKAGRTLTASITHQRSKISKIREVLSLPDQYAERMKAAGESPDSVGKLAVWCLASNLYEEAITQARRAWTLRPGQGEADQVLTKTGHIKVDGQWVLESEHLAADGKVKYRDEVLTKEEAAKRKEVDNARVLLVSAREQVQELEGRERKALKGIEEEAMRKTANDADATTFDAYLTENRPRVGKLEDRIRSAKALYDQTVAFRVSEENIYGVGRANPGSYQSERAAQEALNAERNALQVLITDLKSASSKRDAALRSSADAQEKIVSYQKTVERARTELVSARTKLSDLESKAGVAGSPGARSKPLTTADVPDIAGLRAAVVLIATFDAQDKLLRTGSGFFVSADGRLITNRHVSGDNPTYSFVVFWDPLTKRSPERFRLSRVAADPNIDLACLLPVTPRTPYGFLVTGPVPELATPIRAIGFPAPDDLANILQTGADDIVITGGTVNSVRRQDNIIKFIQHDCRIASGNSGGPLIDASSGRVIGINTFGVDPQKMGAVGDTFFFAIPASQLPTVAP
;
A
#
# COMPACT_ATOMS: atom_id res chain seq x y z
N MET A 1 -61.16 2.68 6.70
CA MET A 1 -60.90 3.64 7.80
C MET A 1 -59.83 3.06 8.71
N ARG A 2 -58.63 3.63 8.69
CA ARG A 2 -57.62 3.66 9.77
C ARG A 2 -56.51 4.60 9.30
N ILE A 3 -56.50 5.81 9.86
CA ILE A 3 -55.51 6.87 9.64
C ILE A 3 -54.38 6.65 10.66
N PRO A 4 -53.09 6.65 10.28
CA PRO A 4 -51.99 6.80 11.22
C PRO A 4 -51.53 8.28 11.32
N PRO A 5 -50.90 8.67 12.44
CA PRO A 5 -51.02 10.03 12.98
C PRO A 5 -49.91 10.98 12.56
N LEU A 6 -50.32 12.24 12.35
CA LEU A 6 -49.66 13.50 12.73
C LEU A 6 -48.18 13.66 12.38
N LEU A 7 -47.99 14.23 11.18
CA LEU A 7 -46.96 15.20 10.84
C LEU A 7 -46.82 16.24 11.98
N TRP A 8 -45.71 16.22 12.71
CA TRP A 8 -45.29 17.37 13.52
C TRP A 8 -44.64 18.39 12.58
N LEU A 9 -45.46 19.34 12.13
CA LEU A 9 -45.02 20.59 11.52
C LEU A 9 -44.43 21.45 12.64
N LEU A 10 -43.10 21.43 12.77
CA LEU A 10 -42.38 22.40 13.59
C LEU A 10 -42.49 23.77 12.91
N LEU A 11 -43.22 24.66 13.56
CA LEU A 11 -43.25 26.09 13.29
C LEU A 11 -41.81 26.62 13.21
N PHE A 12 -41.40 27.07 12.02
CA PHE A 12 -40.29 28.00 11.91
C PHE A 12 -40.76 29.33 12.52
N ALA A 13 -40.40 29.56 13.78
CA ALA A 13 -40.25 30.93 14.26
C ALA A 13 -39.18 31.58 13.38
N VAL A 14 -39.60 32.56 12.58
CA VAL A 14 -38.69 33.44 11.85
C VAL A 14 -37.89 34.22 12.89
N SER A 15 -36.79 33.61 13.31
CA SER A 15 -35.77 34.27 14.12
C SER A 15 -35.02 35.23 13.20
N PRO A 16 -34.56 36.40 13.68
CA PRO A 16 -33.76 37.29 12.86
C PRO A 16 -32.59 36.49 12.28
N THR A 17 -32.52 36.43 10.96
CA THR A 17 -31.38 35.88 10.22
C THR A 17 -30.19 36.80 10.49
N TYR A 18 -29.44 36.50 11.55
CA TYR A 18 -28.05 36.92 11.61
C TYR A 18 -27.36 36.18 10.46
N SER A 19 -26.86 36.91 9.47
CA SER A 19 -26.19 36.34 8.28
C SER A 19 -24.67 36.46 8.36
N ALA A 20 -24.15 36.79 9.55
CA ALA A 20 -22.73 37.04 9.75
C ALA A 20 -22.03 35.73 10.14
N THR A 21 -20.97 35.37 9.41
CA THR A 21 -20.06 34.32 9.86
C THR A 21 -19.24 34.89 11.01
N VAL A 22 -19.15 34.19 12.13
CA VAL A 22 -18.40 34.64 13.30
C VAL A 22 -17.41 33.57 13.74
N GLU A 23 -16.27 34.04 14.24
CA GLU A 23 -15.31 33.27 15.00
C GLU A 23 -15.63 33.45 16.48
N VAL A 24 -15.97 32.35 17.16
CA VAL A 24 -16.20 32.30 18.60
C VAL A 24 -14.99 31.64 19.26
N THR A 25 -14.24 32.43 20.03
CA THR A 25 -13.15 31.94 20.86
C THR A 25 -13.68 31.62 22.25
N LEU A 26 -13.46 30.40 22.72
CA LEU A 26 -13.83 29.96 24.06
C LEU A 26 -12.74 30.31 25.08
N THR A 27 -13.10 30.35 26.35
CA THR A 27 -12.15 30.54 27.46
C THR A 27 -11.17 29.37 27.60
N SER A 28 -11.50 28.20 27.03
CA SER A 28 -10.59 27.05 26.86
C SER A 28 -9.51 27.27 25.80
N GLY A 29 -9.64 28.30 24.95
CA GLY A 29 -8.79 28.52 23.78
C GLY A 29 -9.28 27.84 22.50
N GLU A 30 -10.34 27.04 22.56
CA GLU A 30 -10.99 26.47 21.37
C GLU A 30 -11.65 27.56 20.52
N ILE A 31 -11.59 27.40 19.19
CA ILE A 31 -12.12 28.36 18.23
C ILE A 31 -13.12 27.64 17.33
N HIS A 32 -14.34 28.15 17.25
CA HIS A 32 -15.36 27.67 16.33
C HIS A 32 -15.79 28.78 15.37
N ILE A 33 -15.91 28.46 14.09
CA ILE A 33 -16.29 29.39 13.03
C ILE A 33 -17.59 28.88 12.39
N GLY A 34 -18.60 29.73 12.33
CA GLY A 34 -19.89 29.38 11.75
C GLY A 34 -20.80 30.59 11.57
N GLU A 35 -21.93 30.39 10.92
CA GLU A 35 -22.97 31.41 10.76
C GLU A 35 -23.64 31.67 12.11
N LEU A 36 -23.61 32.90 12.59
CA LEU A 36 -24.29 33.27 13.83
C LEU A 36 -25.80 33.16 13.62
N THR A 37 -26.49 32.35 14.41
CA THR A 37 -27.96 32.23 14.32
C THR A 37 -28.67 32.77 15.57
N LYS A 38 -27.95 32.92 16.68
CA LYS A 38 -28.49 33.50 17.92
C LYS A 38 -27.37 34.07 18.78
N GLU A 39 -27.58 35.26 19.32
CA GLU A 39 -26.74 35.86 20.36
C GLU A 39 -27.65 36.52 21.41
N ASP A 40 -27.53 36.09 22.66
CA ASP A 40 -28.17 36.69 23.82
C ASP A 40 -27.22 36.74 25.03
N ASP A 41 -27.67 37.37 26.13
CA ASP A 41 -26.86 37.55 27.34
C ASP A 41 -26.40 36.23 27.97
N THR A 42 -27.03 35.11 27.61
CA THR A 42 -26.78 33.79 28.21
C THR A 42 -26.02 32.85 27.29
N SER A 43 -26.15 33.00 25.97
CA SER A 43 -25.67 32.03 25.00
C SER A 43 -25.45 32.62 23.60
N VAL A 44 -24.59 31.94 22.84
CA VAL A 44 -24.31 32.20 21.43
C VAL A 44 -24.46 30.90 20.67
N THR A 45 -25.25 30.90 19.60
CA THR A 45 -25.45 29.75 18.72
C THR A 45 -24.90 30.07 17.34
N ILE A 46 -24.01 29.20 16.87
CA ILE A 46 -23.49 29.24 15.50
C ILE A 46 -23.88 27.97 14.75
N VAL A 47 -23.98 28.08 13.44
CA VAL A 47 -24.17 26.95 12.53
C VAL A 47 -22.87 26.72 11.77
N VAL A 48 -22.33 25.51 11.91
CA VAL A 48 -21.07 25.10 11.29
C VAL A 48 -21.39 24.13 10.15
N GLU A 49 -20.86 24.41 8.97
CA GLU A 49 -20.93 23.50 7.83
C GLU A 49 -19.61 22.74 7.66
N SER A 50 -19.70 21.44 7.45
CA SER A 50 -18.57 20.56 7.17
C SER A 50 -18.86 19.66 5.98
N LYS A 51 -17.87 19.38 5.12
CA LYS A 51 -18.02 18.43 4.02
C LYS A 51 -17.47 17.06 4.41
N THR A 52 -18.27 16.03 4.19
CA THR A 52 -17.83 14.63 4.33
C THR A 52 -16.88 14.23 3.19
N LYS A 53 -16.10 13.15 3.38
CA LYS A 53 -15.24 12.55 2.34
C LYS A 53 -16.00 12.20 1.04
N ALA A 54 -17.33 12.06 1.09
CA ALA A 54 -18.20 11.78 -0.05
C ALA A 54 -18.81 13.05 -0.70
N GLY A 55 -18.38 14.25 -0.28
CA GLY A 55 -18.83 15.52 -0.85
C GLY A 55 -20.19 16.03 -0.34
N ARG A 56 -20.82 15.35 0.63
CA ARG A 56 -22.07 15.84 1.26
C ARG A 56 -21.74 16.89 2.32
N THR A 57 -22.45 18.00 2.30
CA THR A 57 -22.42 19.04 3.34
C THR A 57 -23.26 18.58 4.53
N LEU A 58 -22.68 18.63 5.72
CA LEU A 58 -23.32 18.44 7.01
C LEU A 58 -23.33 19.77 7.74
N THR A 59 -24.51 20.16 8.20
CA THR A 59 -24.72 21.41 8.91
C THR A 59 -25.06 21.07 10.37
N ALA A 60 -24.31 21.62 11.32
CA ALA A 60 -24.48 21.37 12.74
C ALA A 60 -24.62 22.69 13.51
N SER A 61 -25.61 22.79 14.39
CA SER A 61 -25.79 23.94 15.27
C SER A 61 -25.05 23.70 16.59
N ILE A 62 -24.20 24.63 16.98
CA ILE A 62 -23.39 24.58 18.20
C ILE A 62 -23.78 25.78 19.06
N THR A 63 -24.18 25.51 20.31
CA THR A 63 -24.53 26.56 21.28
C THR A 63 -23.51 26.60 22.41
N HIS A 64 -22.92 27.78 22.61
CA HIS A 64 -21.99 28.08 23.70
C HIS A 64 -22.64 28.98 24.74
N GLN A 65 -22.39 28.71 26.02
CA GLN A 65 -22.77 29.63 27.10
C GLN A 65 -21.88 30.87 27.07
N ARG A 66 -22.47 32.06 27.27
CA ARG A 66 -21.74 33.35 27.22
C ARG A 66 -20.55 33.40 28.19
N SER A 67 -20.69 32.79 29.37
CA SER A 67 -19.63 32.68 30.39
C SER A 67 -18.40 31.88 29.94
N LYS A 68 -18.51 31.08 28.87
CA LYS A 68 -17.43 30.28 28.31
C LYS A 68 -16.80 30.90 27.06
N ILE A 69 -17.26 32.09 26.64
CA ILE A 69 -16.78 32.77 25.44
C ILE A 69 -15.85 33.89 25.87
N SER A 70 -14.61 33.87 25.37
CA SER A 70 -13.62 34.91 25.61
C SER A 70 -13.70 36.03 24.58
N LYS A 71 -14.06 35.71 23.32
CA LYS A 71 -14.13 36.67 22.23
C LYS A 71 -15.07 36.20 21.13
N ILE A 72 -15.76 37.14 20.48
CA ILE A 72 -16.50 36.91 19.24
C ILE A 72 -16.02 37.92 18.22
N ARG A 73 -15.75 37.47 17.00
CA ARG A 73 -15.33 38.33 15.90
C ARG A 73 -16.08 37.97 14.63
N GLU A 74 -16.59 38.96 13.91
CA GLU A 74 -17.12 38.75 12.57
C GLU A 74 -16.02 38.38 11.57
N VAL A 75 -16.25 37.32 10.81
CA VAL A 75 -15.42 36.84 9.71
C VAL A 75 -16.10 37.28 8.42
N LEU A 76 -15.53 38.30 7.78
CA LEU A 76 -16.02 38.78 6.50
C LEU A 76 -16.01 37.66 5.45
N SER A 77 -16.99 37.65 4.56
CA SER A 77 -16.99 36.73 3.41
C SER A 77 -15.77 36.99 2.51
N LEU A 78 -15.33 36.00 1.72
CA LEU A 78 -14.23 36.21 0.77
C LEU A 78 -14.47 37.39 -0.20
N PRO A 79 -15.69 37.57 -0.76
CA PRO A 79 -16.04 38.77 -1.54
C PRO A 79 -15.91 40.08 -0.76
N ASP A 80 -16.35 40.12 0.50
CA ASP A 80 -16.27 41.35 1.31
C ASP A 80 -14.83 41.67 1.72
N GLN A 81 -14.05 40.64 2.08
CA GLN A 81 -12.61 40.78 2.31
C GLN A 81 -11.89 41.31 1.06
N TYR A 82 -12.26 40.82 -0.12
CA TYR A 82 -11.73 41.32 -1.38
C TYR A 82 -12.15 42.78 -1.62
N ALA A 83 -13.41 43.14 -1.39
CA ALA A 83 -13.91 44.50 -1.56
C ALA A 83 -13.22 45.51 -0.62
N GLU A 84 -13.02 45.15 0.65
CA GLU A 84 -12.28 45.98 1.60
C GLU A 84 -10.81 46.14 1.20
N ARG A 85 -10.15 45.05 0.82
CA ARG A 85 -8.74 45.10 0.38
C ARG A 85 -8.58 45.83 -0.95
N MET A 86 -9.54 45.72 -1.86
CA MET A 86 -9.63 46.52 -3.09
C MET A 86 -9.70 48.01 -2.77
N LYS A 87 -10.59 48.40 -1.85
CA LYS A 87 -10.74 49.78 -1.41
C LYS A 87 -9.46 50.29 -0.71
N ALA A 88 -8.85 49.47 0.13
CA ALA A 88 -7.61 49.79 0.83
C ALA A 88 -6.39 49.88 -0.11
N ALA A 89 -6.36 49.07 -1.17
CA ALA A 89 -5.28 49.09 -2.15
C ALA A 89 -5.30 50.36 -3.03
N GLY A 90 -6.49 50.89 -3.31
CA GLY A 90 -6.66 52.12 -4.09
C GLY A 90 -6.08 52.00 -5.50
N GLU A 91 -5.22 52.96 -5.86
CA GLU A 91 -4.52 53.02 -7.16
C GLU A 91 -2.99 52.89 -7.02
N SER A 92 -2.50 52.52 -5.83
CA SER A 92 -1.07 52.29 -5.64
C SER A 92 -0.64 50.99 -6.33
N PRO A 93 0.32 51.01 -7.27
CA PRO A 93 0.81 49.80 -7.93
C PRO A 93 1.22 48.72 -6.91
N ASP A 94 1.98 49.12 -5.89
CA ASP A 94 2.51 48.22 -4.86
C ASP A 94 1.39 47.55 -4.04
N SER A 95 0.35 48.31 -3.70
CA SER A 95 -0.80 47.81 -2.94
C SER A 95 -1.71 46.93 -3.78
N VAL A 96 -1.92 47.27 -5.06
CA VAL A 96 -2.69 46.46 -6.02
C VAL A 96 -1.95 45.15 -6.34
N GLY A 97 -0.62 45.16 -6.43
CA GLY A 97 0.19 43.96 -6.57
C GLY A 97 0.09 43.02 -5.36
N LYS A 98 0.13 43.58 -4.14
CA LYS A 98 -0.10 42.79 -2.90
C LYS A 98 -1.50 42.20 -2.82
N LEU A 99 -2.51 42.94 -3.31
CA LEU A 99 -3.87 42.43 -3.44
C LEU A 99 -3.93 41.25 -4.41
N ALA A 100 -3.28 41.34 -5.57
CA ALA A 100 -3.22 40.26 -6.54
C ALA A 100 -2.59 38.98 -5.95
N VAL A 101 -1.51 39.12 -5.16
CA VAL A 101 -0.87 38.00 -4.45
C VAL A 101 -1.82 37.38 -3.42
N TRP A 102 -2.55 38.21 -2.68
CA TRP A 102 -3.55 37.72 -1.73
C TRP A 102 -4.70 36.98 -2.44
N CYS A 103 -5.24 37.52 -3.53
CA CYS A 103 -6.27 36.85 -4.34
C CYS A 103 -5.80 35.47 -4.80
N LEU A 104 -4.56 35.35 -5.27
CA LEU A 104 -3.99 34.07 -5.68
C LEU A 104 -3.90 33.08 -4.51
N ALA A 105 -3.43 33.53 -3.34
CA ALA A 105 -3.37 32.71 -2.13
C ALA A 105 -4.76 32.29 -1.61
N SER A 106 -5.79 33.10 -1.90
CA SER A 106 -7.19 32.85 -1.53
C SER A 106 -7.99 32.09 -2.60
N ASN A 107 -7.33 31.54 -3.63
CA ASN A 107 -7.95 30.83 -4.76
C ASN A 107 -8.94 31.68 -5.61
N LEU A 108 -8.79 33.00 -5.60
CA LEU A 108 -9.52 33.94 -6.46
C LEU A 108 -8.71 34.19 -7.74
N TYR A 109 -8.69 33.21 -8.64
CA TYR A 109 -7.76 33.19 -9.78
C TYR A 109 -8.02 34.31 -10.80
N GLU A 110 -9.28 34.55 -11.14
CA GLU A 110 -9.68 35.59 -12.11
C GLU A 110 -9.38 36.99 -11.56
N GLU A 111 -9.69 37.21 -10.29
CA GLU A 111 -9.42 38.46 -9.58
C GLU A 111 -7.91 38.67 -9.42
N ALA A 112 -7.14 37.62 -9.13
CA ALA A 112 -5.69 37.69 -9.05
C ALA A 112 -5.06 38.12 -10.38
N ILE A 113 -5.48 37.53 -11.50
CA ILE A 113 -5.02 37.91 -12.84
C ILE A 113 -5.43 39.35 -13.16
N THR A 114 -6.68 39.70 -12.86
CA THR A 114 -7.22 41.05 -13.11
C THR A 114 -6.43 42.12 -12.35
N GLN A 115 -6.19 41.93 -11.05
CA GLN A 115 -5.43 42.88 -10.25
C GLN A 115 -3.94 42.87 -10.61
N ALA A 116 -3.35 41.74 -10.98
CA ALA A 116 -1.97 41.69 -11.44
C ALA A 116 -1.78 42.47 -12.75
N ARG A 117 -2.69 42.32 -13.72
CA ARG A 117 -2.68 43.12 -14.96
C ARG A 117 -2.86 44.60 -14.64
N ARG A 118 -3.78 44.95 -13.74
CA ARG A 118 -4.01 46.34 -13.31
C ARG A 118 -2.76 46.95 -12.66
N ALA A 119 -2.13 46.24 -11.71
CA ALA A 119 -0.88 46.68 -11.08
C ALA A 119 0.23 46.89 -12.12
N TRP A 120 0.35 45.96 -13.07
CA TRP A 120 1.32 46.06 -14.16
C TRP A 120 1.07 47.26 -15.09
N THR A 121 -0.19 47.56 -15.43
CA THR A 121 -0.54 48.75 -16.21
C THR A 121 -0.18 50.04 -15.48
N LEU A 122 -0.38 50.08 -14.15
CA LEU A 122 -0.04 51.24 -13.33
C LEU A 122 1.49 51.43 -13.20
N ARG A 123 2.25 50.33 -13.12
CA ARG A 123 3.72 50.35 -13.16
C ARG A 123 4.28 49.03 -13.72
N PRO A 124 4.74 49.02 -14.98
CA PRO A 124 5.36 47.84 -15.56
C PRO A 124 6.62 47.41 -14.80
N GLY A 125 6.83 46.10 -14.66
CA GLY A 125 8.04 45.53 -14.04
C GLY A 125 8.00 45.43 -12.51
N GLN A 126 6.82 45.56 -11.89
CA GLN A 126 6.65 45.27 -10.47
C GLN A 126 6.68 43.75 -10.21
N GLY A 127 7.48 43.33 -9.22
CA GLY A 127 7.74 41.92 -8.92
C GLY A 127 6.49 41.11 -8.53
N GLU A 128 5.58 41.67 -7.72
CA GLU A 128 4.38 40.95 -7.27
C GLU A 128 3.40 40.64 -8.41
N ALA A 129 3.18 41.61 -9.31
CA ALA A 129 2.32 41.43 -10.48
C ALA A 129 2.90 40.39 -11.46
N ASP A 130 4.19 40.52 -11.76
CA ASP A 130 4.91 39.59 -12.64
C ASP A 130 4.93 38.16 -12.06
N GLN A 131 5.07 38.01 -10.74
CA GLN A 131 5.00 36.71 -10.06
C GLN A 131 3.61 36.07 -10.17
N VAL A 132 2.54 36.84 -9.97
CA VAL A 132 1.17 36.33 -10.08
C VAL A 132 0.87 35.89 -11.51
N LEU A 133 1.22 36.71 -12.51
CA LEU A 133 1.01 36.38 -13.94
C LEU A 133 1.81 35.14 -14.36
N THR A 134 3.06 35.02 -13.91
CA THR A 134 3.87 33.81 -14.15
C THR A 134 3.23 32.57 -13.52
N LYS A 135 2.78 32.66 -12.26
CA LYS A 135 2.16 31.54 -11.53
C LYS A 135 0.83 31.09 -12.14
N THR A 136 0.13 32.00 -12.82
CA THR A 136 -1.14 31.72 -13.53
C THR A 136 -0.95 31.33 -14.99
N GLY A 137 0.28 31.07 -15.44
CA GLY A 137 0.56 30.54 -16.78
C GLY A 137 0.64 31.58 -17.89
N HIS A 138 0.84 32.85 -17.54
CA HIS A 138 1.15 33.90 -18.52
C HIS A 138 2.65 33.97 -18.78
N ILE A 139 3.02 34.40 -19.99
CA ILE A 139 4.39 34.63 -20.45
C ILE A 139 4.51 36.03 -21.04
N LYS A 140 5.74 36.57 -21.10
CA LYS A 140 6.00 37.84 -21.79
C LYS A 140 6.32 37.58 -23.27
N VAL A 141 5.54 38.16 -24.16
CA VAL A 141 5.74 38.18 -25.62
C VAL A 141 5.74 39.64 -26.05
N ASP A 142 6.81 40.09 -26.71
CA ASP A 142 6.99 41.49 -27.15
C ASP A 142 6.75 42.53 -26.03
N GLY A 143 7.12 42.19 -24.80
CA GLY A 143 6.95 43.03 -23.62
C GLY A 143 5.54 43.06 -23.02
N GLN A 144 4.59 42.30 -23.57
CA GLN A 144 3.23 42.16 -23.04
C GLN A 144 3.00 40.78 -22.42
N TRP A 145 2.20 40.74 -21.35
CA TRP A 145 1.78 39.50 -20.72
C TRP A 145 0.63 38.85 -21.49
N VAL A 146 0.85 37.65 -22.01
CA VAL A 146 -0.14 36.85 -22.74
C VAL A 146 -0.25 35.46 -22.10
N LEU A 147 -1.43 34.84 -22.18
CA LEU A 147 -1.59 33.48 -21.69
C LEU A 147 -0.82 32.51 -22.60
N GLU A 148 0.07 31.69 -22.03
CA GLU A 148 0.94 30.80 -22.80
C GLU A 148 0.14 29.88 -23.73
N SER A 149 -0.99 29.35 -23.25
CA SER A 149 -1.86 28.47 -24.05
C SER A 149 -2.49 29.17 -25.26
N GLU A 150 -2.90 30.43 -25.13
CA GLU A 150 -3.48 31.21 -26.22
C GLU A 150 -2.42 31.58 -27.26
N HIS A 151 -1.25 32.01 -26.79
CA HIS A 151 -0.12 32.32 -27.67
C HIS A 151 0.33 31.10 -28.48
N LEU A 152 0.51 29.95 -27.80
CA LEU A 152 0.87 28.70 -28.49
C LEU A 152 -0.22 28.26 -29.48
N ALA A 153 -1.50 28.41 -29.10
CA ALA A 153 -2.61 28.03 -29.97
C ALA A 153 -2.68 28.87 -31.25
N ALA A 154 -2.31 30.16 -31.19
CA ALA A 154 -2.23 31.03 -32.36
C ALA A 154 -1.21 30.52 -33.39
N ASP A 155 -0.11 29.93 -32.92
CA ASP A 155 0.94 29.30 -33.75
C ASP A 155 0.64 27.83 -34.11
N GLY A 156 -0.57 27.34 -33.81
CA GLY A 156 -0.96 25.94 -34.05
C GLY A 156 -0.26 24.93 -33.13
N LYS A 157 0.39 25.40 -32.07
CA LYS A 157 1.13 24.61 -31.09
C LYS A 157 0.32 24.45 -29.81
N VAL A 158 0.71 23.48 -29.00
CA VAL A 158 0.16 23.23 -27.68
C VAL A 158 1.29 22.78 -26.77
N LYS A 159 1.22 23.19 -25.51
CA LYS A 159 2.10 22.66 -24.48
C LYS A 159 1.54 21.33 -24.01
N TYR A 160 2.32 20.26 -24.20
CA TYR A 160 2.01 18.95 -23.65
C TYR A 160 3.14 18.54 -22.70
N ARG A 161 2.82 18.49 -21.40
CA ARG A 161 3.83 18.47 -20.33
C ARG A 161 4.74 19.69 -20.44
N ASP A 162 6.04 19.50 -20.65
CA ASP A 162 7.03 20.58 -20.75
C ASP A 162 7.50 20.85 -22.19
N GLU A 163 6.89 20.20 -23.18
CA GLU A 163 7.23 20.38 -24.59
C GLU A 163 6.15 21.19 -25.30
N VAL A 164 6.60 22.12 -26.14
CA VAL A 164 5.73 22.82 -27.09
C VAL A 164 5.75 22.01 -28.38
N LEU A 165 4.60 21.42 -28.71
CA LEU A 165 4.43 20.51 -29.83
C LEU A 165 3.34 21.02 -30.75
N THR A 166 3.30 20.55 -32.00
CA THR A 166 2.08 20.69 -32.80
C THR A 166 0.93 19.91 -32.15
N LYS A 167 -0.32 20.27 -32.47
CA LYS A 167 -1.49 19.52 -31.98
C LYS A 167 -1.43 18.03 -32.34
N GLU A 168 -0.89 17.70 -33.51
CA GLU A 168 -0.76 16.32 -33.98
C GLU A 168 0.31 15.54 -33.20
N GLU A 169 1.50 16.13 -32.99
CA GLU A 169 2.56 15.53 -32.19
C GLU A 169 2.15 15.34 -30.73
N ALA A 170 1.48 16.33 -30.14
CA ALA A 170 0.93 16.22 -28.79
C ALA A 170 -0.12 15.10 -28.67
N ALA A 171 -0.96 14.91 -29.70
CA ALA A 171 -1.93 13.82 -29.74
C ALA A 171 -1.23 12.44 -29.79
N LYS A 172 -0.23 12.29 -30.66
CA LYS A 172 0.61 11.07 -30.73
C LYS A 172 1.30 10.79 -29.40
N ARG A 173 1.85 11.82 -28.75
CA ARG A 173 2.52 11.70 -27.44
C ARG A 173 1.55 11.27 -26.35
N LYS A 174 0.35 11.86 -26.33
CA LYS A 174 -0.74 11.48 -25.42
C LYS A 174 -1.17 10.03 -25.63
N GLU A 175 -1.22 9.55 -26.87
CA GLU A 175 -1.57 8.16 -27.18
C GLU A 175 -0.49 7.18 -26.67
N VAL A 176 0.80 7.50 -26.84
CA VAL A 176 1.92 6.74 -26.27
C VAL A 176 1.84 6.72 -24.74
N ASP A 177 1.60 7.87 -24.10
CA ASP A 177 1.49 7.95 -22.64
C ASP A 177 0.29 7.14 -22.11
N ASN A 178 -0.86 7.17 -22.81
CA ASN A 178 -2.02 6.34 -22.48
C ASN A 178 -1.70 4.84 -22.64
N ALA A 179 -0.98 4.45 -23.68
CA ALA A 179 -0.57 3.06 -23.89
C ALA A 179 0.40 2.57 -22.80
N ARG A 180 1.29 3.45 -22.30
CA ARG A 180 2.16 3.15 -21.15
C ARG A 180 1.35 2.90 -19.89
N VAL A 181 0.30 3.70 -19.64
CA VAL A 181 -0.61 3.49 -18.49
C VAL A 181 -1.32 2.13 -18.59
N LEU A 182 -1.82 1.78 -19.78
CA LEU A 182 -2.46 0.48 -20.00
C LEU A 182 -1.50 -0.70 -19.83
N LEU A 183 -0.24 -0.56 -20.27
CA LEU A 183 0.78 -1.57 -20.07
C LEU A 183 1.06 -1.83 -18.58
N VAL A 184 1.09 -0.78 -17.77
CA VAL A 184 1.24 -0.91 -16.31
C VAL A 184 0.03 -1.62 -15.70
N SER A 185 -1.19 -1.19 -16.04
CA SER A 185 -2.42 -1.84 -15.56
C SER A 185 -2.43 -3.35 -15.88
N ALA A 186 -2.07 -3.72 -17.10
CA ALA A 186 -1.95 -5.13 -17.50
C ALA A 186 -0.89 -5.89 -16.69
N ARG A 187 0.25 -5.23 -16.37
CA ARG A 187 1.32 -5.84 -15.55
C ARG A 187 0.89 -6.04 -14.10
N GLU A 188 0.18 -5.08 -13.52
CA GLU A 188 -0.38 -5.19 -12.17
C GLU A 188 -1.38 -6.34 -12.08
N GLN A 189 -2.25 -6.47 -13.07
CA GLN A 189 -3.22 -7.56 -13.14
C GLN A 189 -2.53 -8.93 -13.19
N VAL A 190 -1.44 -9.08 -13.96
CA VAL A 190 -0.63 -10.31 -13.96
C VAL A 190 -0.04 -10.57 -12.57
N GLN A 191 0.59 -9.57 -11.95
CA GLN A 191 1.26 -9.72 -10.66
C GLN A 191 0.27 -10.10 -9.54
N GLU A 192 -0.91 -9.50 -9.53
CA GLU A 192 -1.98 -9.83 -8.59
C GLU A 192 -2.46 -11.26 -8.79
N LEU A 193 -2.75 -11.67 -10.03
CA LEU A 193 -3.22 -13.01 -10.35
C LEU A 193 -2.18 -14.09 -10.01
N GLU A 194 -0.90 -13.85 -10.29
CA GLU A 194 0.21 -14.74 -9.88
C GLU A 194 0.35 -14.80 -8.36
N GLY A 195 0.11 -13.70 -7.65
CA GLY A 195 0.07 -13.67 -6.19
C GLY A 195 -1.06 -14.55 -5.64
N ARG A 196 -2.24 -14.47 -6.24
CA ARG A 196 -3.40 -15.30 -5.89
C ARG A 196 -3.14 -16.77 -6.18
N GLU A 197 -2.54 -17.08 -7.33
CA GLU A 197 -2.13 -18.44 -7.70
C GLU A 197 -1.13 -19.02 -6.68
N ARG A 198 -0.05 -18.29 -6.36
CA ARG A 198 0.93 -18.72 -5.35
C ARG A 198 0.28 -19.01 -3.99
N LYS A 199 -0.63 -18.14 -3.53
CA LYS A 199 -1.36 -18.34 -2.27
C LYS A 199 -2.27 -19.56 -2.33
N ALA A 200 -2.93 -19.79 -3.46
CA ALA A 200 -3.77 -20.97 -3.66
C ALA A 200 -2.93 -22.26 -3.65
N LEU A 201 -1.81 -22.29 -4.38
CA LEU A 201 -0.88 -23.43 -4.40
C LEU A 201 -0.35 -23.75 -3.00
N LYS A 202 0.09 -22.72 -2.27
CA LYS A 202 0.55 -22.89 -0.89
C LYS A 202 -0.55 -23.43 0.03
N GLY A 203 -1.78 -22.93 -0.11
CA GLY A 203 -2.92 -23.46 0.66
C GLY A 203 -3.23 -24.92 0.35
N ILE A 204 -3.07 -25.34 -0.91
CA ILE A 204 -3.23 -26.73 -1.33
C ILE A 204 -2.10 -27.61 -0.78
N GLU A 205 -0.85 -27.13 -0.80
CA GLU A 205 0.29 -27.82 -0.17
C GLU A 205 0.12 -27.94 1.34
N GLU A 206 -0.29 -26.87 2.02
CA GLU A 206 -0.57 -26.87 3.46
C GLU A 206 -1.73 -27.81 3.81
N GLU A 207 -2.80 -27.85 3.00
CA GLU A 207 -3.91 -28.79 3.18
C GLU A 207 -3.47 -30.24 2.93
N ALA A 208 -2.65 -30.48 1.91
CA ALA A 208 -2.08 -31.80 1.62
C ALA A 208 -1.16 -32.27 2.76
N MET A 209 -0.31 -31.39 3.29
CA MET A 209 0.56 -31.63 4.45
C MET A 209 -0.25 -31.86 5.74
N ARG A 210 -1.34 -31.11 5.96
CA ARG A 210 -2.20 -31.31 7.13
C ARG A 210 -2.95 -32.64 7.07
N LYS A 211 -3.39 -33.07 5.88
CA LYS A 211 -4.01 -34.38 5.68
C LYS A 211 -3.00 -35.51 5.88
N THR A 212 -1.80 -35.41 5.31
CA THR A 212 -0.72 -36.39 5.55
C THR A 212 -0.25 -36.44 7.01
N ALA A 213 -0.25 -35.33 7.74
CA ALA A 213 0.05 -35.31 9.16
C ALA A 213 -1.05 -35.96 10.02
N ASN A 214 -2.33 -35.78 9.65
CA ASN A 214 -3.45 -36.49 10.29
C ASN A 214 -3.52 -37.97 9.89
N ASP A 215 -2.94 -38.34 8.75
CA ASP A 215 -2.84 -39.71 8.26
C ASP A 215 -1.58 -40.43 8.77
N ALA A 216 -0.71 -39.80 9.57
CA ALA A 216 0.39 -40.49 10.25
C ALA A 216 -0.12 -41.56 11.26
N ASP A 217 -1.40 -41.48 11.67
CA ASP A 217 -2.13 -42.51 12.43
C ASP A 217 -2.90 -43.50 11.52
N ALA A 218 -2.94 -43.27 10.21
CA ALA A 218 -3.62 -44.10 9.24
C ALA A 218 -2.61 -44.60 8.20
N THR A 219 -2.06 -45.79 8.44
CA THR A 219 -1.56 -46.66 7.36
C THR A 219 -2.45 -46.46 6.12
N THR A 220 -1.86 -46.07 4.99
CA THR A 220 -2.59 -45.86 3.73
C THR A 220 -3.64 -46.96 3.57
N PHE A 221 -4.86 -46.64 3.15
CA PHE A 221 -5.95 -47.64 3.07
C PHE A 221 -5.50 -48.95 2.41
N ASP A 222 -4.59 -48.88 1.43
CA ASP A 222 -3.94 -50.03 0.80
C ASP A 222 -3.00 -50.82 1.73
N ALA A 223 -2.22 -50.16 2.59
CA ALA A 223 -1.45 -50.80 3.66
C ALA A 223 -2.36 -51.43 4.73
N TYR A 224 -3.43 -50.73 5.15
CA TYR A 224 -4.42 -51.27 6.09
C TYR A 224 -5.15 -52.50 5.51
N LEU A 225 -5.52 -52.46 4.22
CA LEU A 225 -6.07 -53.61 3.49
C LEU A 225 -5.05 -54.76 3.40
N THR A 226 -3.79 -54.46 3.11
CA THR A 226 -2.73 -55.47 2.99
C THR A 226 -2.48 -56.18 4.32
N GLU A 227 -2.47 -55.44 5.42
CA GLU A 227 -2.30 -55.99 6.78
C GLU A 227 -3.52 -56.79 7.25
N ASN A 228 -4.74 -56.32 6.95
CA ASN A 228 -5.96 -56.88 7.53
C ASN A 228 -6.63 -57.94 6.64
N ARG A 229 -6.33 -58.03 5.35
CA ARG A 229 -6.87 -59.06 4.44
C ARG A 229 -6.58 -60.49 4.91
N PRO A 230 -5.38 -60.85 5.39
CA PRO A 230 -5.14 -62.18 5.98
C PRO A 230 -5.93 -62.41 7.28
N ARG A 231 -6.20 -61.35 8.06
CA ARG A 231 -6.95 -61.43 9.32
C ARG A 231 -8.43 -61.70 9.07
N VAL A 232 -9.02 -61.06 8.04
CA VAL A 232 -10.39 -61.34 7.57
C VAL A 232 -10.52 -62.82 7.21
N GLY A 233 -9.63 -63.35 6.37
CA GLY A 233 -9.70 -64.75 5.94
C GLY A 233 -9.62 -65.73 7.12
N LYS A 234 -8.70 -65.49 8.07
CA LYS A 234 -8.61 -66.30 9.31
C LYS A 234 -9.88 -66.22 10.16
N LEU A 235 -10.52 -65.06 10.23
CA LEU A 235 -11.79 -64.87 10.97
C LEU A 235 -12.94 -65.60 10.27
N GLU A 236 -13.03 -65.54 8.94
CA GLU A 236 -14.03 -66.29 8.17
C GLU A 236 -13.90 -67.81 8.38
N ASP A 237 -12.67 -68.33 8.40
CA ASP A 237 -12.40 -69.74 8.68
C ASP A 237 -12.78 -70.13 10.12
N ARG A 238 -12.50 -69.27 11.09
CA ARG A 238 -12.90 -69.45 12.50
C ARG A 238 -14.42 -69.42 12.65
N ILE A 239 -15.12 -68.50 12.00
CA ILE A 239 -16.58 -68.44 11.97
C ILE A 239 -17.15 -69.73 11.37
N ARG A 240 -16.58 -70.21 10.27
CA ARG A 240 -17.00 -71.47 9.62
C ARG A 240 -16.84 -72.65 10.56
N SER A 241 -15.71 -72.73 11.26
CA SER A 241 -15.42 -73.78 12.25
C SER A 241 -16.33 -73.71 13.47
N ALA A 242 -16.53 -72.52 14.03
CA ALA A 242 -17.43 -72.29 15.16
C ALA A 242 -18.89 -72.59 14.80
N LYS A 243 -19.31 -72.29 13.57
CA LYS A 243 -20.65 -72.62 13.08
C LYS A 243 -20.83 -74.13 12.96
N ALA A 244 -19.86 -74.85 12.41
CA ALA A 244 -19.92 -76.31 12.31
C ALA A 244 -20.03 -76.96 13.69
N LEU A 245 -19.28 -76.45 14.68
CA LEU A 245 -19.38 -76.91 16.08
C LEU A 245 -20.76 -76.63 16.67
N TYR A 246 -21.29 -75.42 16.47
CA TYR A 246 -22.65 -75.08 16.90
C TYR A 246 -23.69 -76.02 16.28
N ASP A 247 -23.67 -76.20 14.96
CA ASP A 247 -24.58 -77.10 14.24
C ASP A 247 -24.50 -78.54 14.79
N GLN A 248 -23.29 -79.01 15.12
CA GLN A 248 -23.07 -80.34 15.71
C GLN A 248 -23.65 -80.44 17.14
N THR A 249 -23.45 -79.43 17.98
CA THR A 249 -24.01 -79.41 19.34
C THR A 249 -25.53 -79.35 19.34
N VAL A 250 -26.13 -78.60 18.41
CA VAL A 250 -27.58 -78.54 18.20
C VAL A 250 -28.09 -79.91 17.76
N ALA A 251 -27.45 -80.54 16.76
CA ALA A 251 -27.85 -81.87 16.29
C ALA A 251 -27.77 -82.93 17.40
N PHE A 252 -26.72 -82.87 18.23
CA PHE A 252 -26.57 -83.75 19.39
C PHE A 252 -27.69 -83.53 20.42
N ARG A 253 -27.96 -82.29 20.83
CA ARG A 253 -29.06 -81.98 21.74
C ARG A 253 -30.41 -82.45 21.20
N VAL A 254 -30.70 -82.18 19.92
CA VAL A 254 -31.95 -82.62 19.27
C VAL A 254 -32.07 -84.14 19.26
N SER A 255 -30.96 -84.85 19.05
CA SER A 255 -30.95 -86.32 19.13
C SER A 255 -31.27 -86.82 20.55
N GLU A 256 -30.77 -86.17 21.59
CA GLU A 256 -31.12 -86.49 22.98
C GLU A 256 -32.60 -86.19 23.27
N GLU A 257 -33.14 -85.05 22.81
CA GLU A 257 -34.57 -84.73 22.97
C GLU A 257 -35.48 -85.73 22.25
N ASN A 258 -35.07 -86.22 21.08
CA ASN A 258 -35.82 -87.26 20.36
C ASN A 258 -35.84 -88.60 21.10
N ILE A 259 -34.81 -88.90 21.92
CA ILE A 259 -34.71 -90.14 22.72
C ILE A 259 -35.46 -89.99 24.05
N TYR A 260 -35.28 -88.86 24.74
CA TYR A 260 -35.73 -88.67 26.13
C TYR A 260 -36.99 -87.80 26.29
N GLY A 261 -37.48 -87.22 25.19
CA GLY A 261 -38.61 -86.28 25.16
C GLY A 261 -38.14 -84.82 25.05
N VAL A 262 -38.96 -84.00 24.40
CA VAL A 262 -38.68 -82.56 24.18
C VAL A 262 -38.41 -81.86 25.51
N GLY A 263 -37.33 -81.09 25.58
CA GLY A 263 -36.94 -80.37 26.80
C GLY A 263 -36.26 -81.25 27.87
N ARG A 264 -35.95 -82.52 27.57
CA ARG A 264 -35.31 -83.47 28.50
C ARG A 264 -33.91 -83.92 28.08
N ALA A 265 -33.22 -83.16 27.21
CA ALA A 265 -31.81 -83.41 26.94
C ALA A 265 -30.95 -83.23 28.19
N ASN A 266 -29.73 -83.78 28.19
CA ASN A 266 -28.83 -83.64 29.32
C ASN A 266 -28.52 -82.14 29.55
N PRO A 267 -28.56 -81.61 30.79
CA PRO A 267 -28.15 -80.23 31.06
C PRO A 267 -26.79 -79.83 30.45
N GLY A 268 -25.87 -80.79 30.33
CA GLY A 268 -24.57 -80.60 29.67
C GLY A 268 -24.66 -80.32 28.15
N SER A 269 -25.67 -80.84 27.44
CA SER A 269 -25.85 -80.58 26.00
C SER A 269 -26.38 -79.17 25.73
N TYR A 270 -27.30 -78.67 26.56
CA TYR A 270 -27.72 -77.25 26.52
C TYR A 270 -26.56 -76.29 26.84
N GLN A 271 -25.72 -76.63 27.83
CA GLN A 271 -24.53 -75.83 28.15
C GLN A 271 -23.52 -75.82 27.00
N SER A 272 -23.31 -76.96 26.34
CA SER A 272 -22.41 -77.09 25.19
C SER A 272 -22.91 -76.31 23.98
N GLU A 273 -24.21 -76.36 23.67
CA GLU A 273 -24.82 -75.54 22.62
C GLU A 273 -24.67 -74.04 22.90
N ARG A 274 -24.96 -73.62 24.15
CA ARG A 274 -24.82 -72.21 24.54
C ARG A 274 -23.38 -71.72 24.41
N ALA A 275 -22.41 -72.51 24.85
CA ALA A 275 -20.99 -72.18 24.71
C ALA A 275 -20.57 -72.08 23.24
N ALA A 276 -21.05 -72.98 22.37
CA ALA A 276 -20.78 -72.93 20.93
C ALA A 276 -21.43 -71.71 20.26
N GLN A 277 -22.64 -71.33 20.68
CA GLN A 277 -23.35 -70.14 20.21
C GLN A 277 -22.65 -68.84 20.64
N GLU A 278 -22.17 -68.77 21.88
CA GLU A 278 -21.40 -67.63 22.40
C GLU A 278 -20.07 -67.47 21.65
N ALA A 279 -19.37 -68.58 21.38
CA ALA A 279 -18.15 -68.59 20.57
C ALA A 279 -18.41 -68.12 19.13
N LEU A 280 -19.45 -68.63 18.46
CA LEU A 280 -19.83 -68.19 17.11
C LEU A 280 -20.19 -66.69 17.07
N ASN A 281 -20.90 -66.20 18.08
CA ASN A 281 -21.24 -64.78 18.18
C ASN A 281 -20.01 -63.90 18.43
N ALA A 282 -19.06 -64.35 19.25
CA ALA A 282 -17.80 -63.64 19.47
C ALA A 282 -16.99 -63.46 18.17
N GLU A 283 -16.89 -64.52 17.36
CA GLU A 283 -16.20 -64.46 16.06
C GLU A 283 -16.91 -63.54 15.05
N ARG A 284 -18.25 -63.60 14.99
CA ARG A 284 -19.05 -62.69 14.15
C ARG A 284 -18.89 -61.23 14.57
N ASN A 285 -18.90 -60.95 15.86
CA ASN A 285 -18.70 -59.60 16.38
C ASN A 285 -17.29 -59.07 16.05
N ALA A 286 -16.27 -59.91 16.16
CA ALA A 286 -14.90 -59.55 15.78
C ALA A 286 -14.77 -59.21 14.28
N LEU A 287 -15.45 -59.98 13.41
CA LEU A 287 -15.51 -59.66 11.97
C LEU A 287 -16.27 -58.36 11.70
N GLN A 288 -17.36 -58.10 12.42
CA GLN A 288 -18.17 -56.90 12.26
C GLN A 288 -17.41 -55.62 12.63
N VAL A 289 -16.57 -55.66 13.68
CA VAL A 289 -15.68 -54.55 14.06
C VAL A 289 -14.72 -54.24 12.91
N LEU A 290 -14.06 -55.27 12.37
CA LEU A 290 -13.10 -55.10 11.29
C LEU A 290 -13.74 -54.55 9.99
N ILE A 291 -14.96 -54.98 9.66
CA ILE A 291 -15.73 -54.44 8.53
C ILE A 291 -16.06 -52.96 8.74
N THR A 292 -16.40 -52.57 9.98
CA THR A 292 -16.72 -51.18 10.32
C THR A 292 -15.49 -50.28 10.15
N ASP A 293 -14.33 -50.74 10.61
CA ASP A 293 -13.07 -50.03 10.47
C ASP A 293 -12.67 -49.86 8.99
N LEU A 294 -12.81 -50.93 8.18
CA LEU A 294 -12.56 -50.87 6.73
C LEU A 294 -13.48 -49.87 6.01
N LYS A 295 -14.76 -49.81 6.36
CA LYS A 295 -15.70 -48.82 5.78
C LYS A 295 -15.32 -47.39 6.15
N SER A 296 -14.92 -47.17 7.41
CA SER A 296 -14.44 -45.87 7.89
C SER A 296 -13.19 -45.43 7.11
N ALA A 297 -12.22 -46.32 6.95
CA ALA A 297 -10.98 -46.04 6.21
C ALA A 297 -11.24 -45.76 4.71
N SER A 298 -12.14 -46.51 4.06
CA SER A 298 -12.52 -46.28 2.66
C SER A 298 -13.20 -44.91 2.46
N SER A 299 -14.11 -44.54 3.37
CA SER A 299 -14.80 -43.24 3.32
C SER A 299 -13.82 -42.06 3.45
N LYS A 300 -12.85 -42.18 4.36
CA LYS A 300 -11.77 -41.18 4.51
C LYS A 300 -10.93 -41.05 3.24
N ARG A 301 -10.57 -42.16 2.59
CA ARG A 301 -9.83 -42.17 1.32
C ARG A 301 -10.60 -41.48 0.19
N ASP A 302 -11.88 -41.82 0.03
CA ASP A 302 -12.70 -41.25 -1.06
C ASP A 302 -12.93 -39.74 -0.86
N ALA A 303 -13.05 -39.28 0.39
CA ALA A 303 -13.11 -37.85 0.71
C ALA A 303 -11.80 -37.12 0.39
N ALA A 304 -10.64 -37.75 0.66
CA ALA A 304 -9.34 -37.19 0.33
C ALA A 304 -9.13 -37.06 -1.20
N LEU A 305 -9.52 -38.08 -1.97
CA LEU A 305 -9.44 -38.07 -3.44
C LEU A 305 -10.30 -36.98 -4.09
N ARG A 306 -11.55 -36.79 -3.62
CA ARG A 306 -12.44 -35.72 -4.13
C ARG A 306 -11.86 -34.33 -3.86
N SER A 307 -11.37 -34.11 -2.65
CA SER A 307 -10.76 -32.84 -2.29
C SER A 307 -9.49 -32.53 -3.11
N SER A 308 -8.71 -33.54 -3.49
CA SER A 308 -7.56 -33.37 -4.39
C SER A 308 -8.00 -32.97 -5.79
N ALA A 309 -9.07 -33.57 -6.33
CA ALA A 309 -9.60 -33.23 -7.66
C ALA A 309 -10.15 -31.79 -7.71
N ASP A 310 -10.93 -31.38 -6.70
CA ASP A 310 -11.45 -30.01 -6.60
C ASP A 310 -10.34 -28.95 -6.50
N ALA A 311 -9.24 -29.29 -5.82
CA ALA A 311 -8.06 -28.43 -5.72
C ALA A 311 -7.36 -28.28 -7.08
N GLN A 312 -7.25 -29.37 -7.85
CA GLN A 312 -6.62 -29.39 -9.16
C GLN A 312 -7.42 -28.59 -10.20
N GLU A 313 -8.75 -28.70 -10.18
CA GLU A 313 -9.63 -27.90 -11.04
C GLU A 313 -9.47 -26.40 -10.76
N LYS A 314 -9.40 -26.00 -9.48
CA LYS A 314 -9.13 -24.61 -9.10
C LYS A 314 -7.77 -24.12 -9.57
N ILE A 315 -6.70 -24.93 -9.44
CA ILE A 315 -5.36 -24.58 -9.95
C ILE A 315 -5.41 -24.30 -11.45
N VAL A 316 -6.01 -25.20 -12.23
CA VAL A 316 -6.13 -25.05 -13.69
C VAL A 316 -6.92 -23.78 -14.05
N SER A 317 -7.96 -23.45 -13.28
CA SER A 317 -8.74 -22.22 -13.47
C SER A 317 -7.91 -20.95 -13.22
N TYR A 318 -7.05 -20.95 -12.20
CA TYR A 318 -6.15 -19.84 -11.89
C TYR A 318 -5.08 -19.69 -12.98
N GLN A 319 -4.44 -20.79 -13.38
CA GLN A 319 -3.44 -20.82 -14.45
C GLN A 319 -3.99 -20.23 -15.75
N LYS A 320 -5.20 -20.64 -16.16
CA LYS A 320 -5.86 -20.11 -17.36
C LYS A 320 -6.12 -18.59 -17.29
N THR A 321 -6.42 -18.08 -16.09
CA THR A 321 -6.66 -16.66 -15.85
C THR A 321 -5.36 -15.85 -15.90
N VAL A 322 -4.28 -16.37 -15.31
CA VAL A 322 -2.93 -15.78 -15.37
C VAL A 322 -2.42 -15.74 -16.82
N GLU A 323 -2.57 -16.82 -17.58
CA GLU A 323 -2.14 -16.88 -18.99
C GLU A 323 -2.89 -15.89 -19.89
N ARG A 324 -4.18 -15.69 -19.65
CA ARG A 324 -4.94 -14.65 -20.35
C ARG A 324 -4.39 -13.25 -20.07
N ALA A 325 -4.11 -12.93 -18.79
CA ALA A 325 -3.54 -11.66 -18.41
C ALA A 325 -2.12 -11.45 -18.99
N ARG A 326 -1.29 -12.51 -19.06
CA ARG A 326 0.02 -12.47 -19.73
C ARG A 326 -0.10 -12.16 -21.22
N THR A 327 -1.10 -12.74 -21.88
CA THR A 327 -1.37 -12.45 -23.30
C THR A 327 -1.77 -10.99 -23.51
N GLU A 328 -2.62 -10.44 -22.64
CA GLU A 328 -3.01 -9.02 -22.66
C GLU A 328 -1.82 -8.10 -22.41
N LEU A 329 -0.90 -8.47 -21.50
CA LEU A 329 0.35 -7.74 -21.26
C LEU A 329 1.26 -7.70 -22.50
N VAL A 330 1.43 -8.83 -23.19
CA VAL A 330 2.22 -8.91 -24.44
C VAL A 330 1.59 -8.05 -25.54
N SER A 331 0.26 -8.09 -25.67
CA SER A 331 -0.49 -7.25 -26.62
C SER A 331 -0.29 -5.76 -26.33
N ALA A 332 -0.43 -5.35 -25.05
CA ALA A 332 -0.21 -3.98 -24.62
C ALA A 332 1.23 -3.51 -24.91
N ARG A 333 2.23 -4.39 -24.69
CA ARG A 333 3.65 -4.10 -24.96
C ARG A 333 3.90 -3.90 -26.45
N THR A 334 3.31 -4.76 -27.29
CA THR A 334 3.45 -4.67 -28.75
C THR A 334 2.83 -3.38 -29.27
N LYS A 335 1.61 -3.07 -28.82
CA LYS A 335 0.91 -1.83 -29.17
C LYS A 335 1.71 -0.59 -28.75
N LEU A 336 2.32 -0.60 -27.57
CA LEU A 336 3.19 0.49 -27.12
C LEU A 336 4.40 0.66 -28.04
N SER A 337 5.09 -0.44 -28.38
CA SER A 337 6.25 -0.41 -29.29
C SER A 337 5.89 0.19 -30.65
N ASP A 338 4.73 -0.17 -31.21
CA ASP A 338 4.25 0.36 -32.48
C ASP A 338 3.96 1.86 -32.40
N LEU A 339 3.32 2.31 -31.31
CA LEU A 339 3.01 3.72 -31.08
C LEU A 339 4.28 4.55 -30.88
N GLU A 340 5.24 4.02 -30.12
CA GLU A 340 6.55 4.66 -29.90
C GLU A 340 7.33 4.83 -31.21
N SER A 341 7.33 3.81 -32.06
CA SER A 341 7.91 3.87 -33.40
C SER A 341 7.22 4.93 -34.27
N LYS A 342 5.89 4.98 -34.28
CA LYS A 342 5.11 5.95 -35.08
C LYS A 342 5.27 7.39 -34.61
N ALA A 343 5.49 7.59 -33.30
CA ALA A 343 5.67 8.90 -32.72
C ALA A 343 7.12 9.42 -32.84
N GLY A 344 8.04 8.66 -33.46
CA GLY A 344 9.47 9.01 -33.49
C GLY A 344 10.12 8.98 -32.10
N VAL A 345 9.47 8.34 -31.14
CA VAL A 345 9.92 8.15 -29.75
C VAL A 345 10.51 6.74 -29.66
N ALA A 346 11.37 6.37 -30.61
CA ALA A 346 12.06 5.09 -30.58
C ALA A 346 13.04 5.11 -29.40
N GLY A 347 12.70 4.42 -28.31
CA GLY A 347 13.60 4.13 -27.20
C GLY A 347 14.30 5.34 -26.59
N SER A 348 13.58 6.17 -25.82
CA SER A 348 14.27 6.93 -24.77
C SER A 348 13.33 7.33 -23.62
N PRO A 349 13.38 6.61 -22.50
CA PRO A 349 13.01 7.14 -21.18
C PRO A 349 14.02 8.18 -20.67
N GLY A 350 15.09 8.49 -21.41
CA GLY A 350 16.31 9.10 -20.85
C GLY A 350 16.55 10.59 -21.13
N ALA A 351 15.69 11.31 -21.86
CA ALA A 351 16.03 12.69 -22.24
C ALA A 351 15.91 13.74 -21.12
N ARG A 352 15.44 13.38 -19.91
CA ARG A 352 15.25 14.35 -18.79
C ARG A 352 15.86 13.95 -17.45
N SER A 353 16.24 12.70 -17.26
CA SER A 353 16.95 12.25 -16.05
C SER A 353 18.44 12.17 -16.34
N LYS A 354 19.25 13.02 -15.70
CA LYS A 354 20.70 12.87 -15.73
C LYS A 354 21.19 12.12 -14.47
N PRO A 355 22.26 11.31 -14.57
CA PRO A 355 22.98 10.91 -13.37
C PRO A 355 23.50 12.17 -12.66
N LEU A 356 23.28 12.26 -11.35
CA LEU A 356 23.85 13.36 -10.57
C LEU A 356 25.37 13.23 -10.50
N THR A 357 26.07 14.33 -10.74
CA THR A 357 27.53 14.40 -10.73
C THR A 357 28.06 14.87 -9.37
N THR A 358 29.37 14.75 -9.16
CA THR A 358 30.06 15.32 -7.98
C THR A 358 29.81 16.81 -7.77
N ALA A 359 29.46 17.56 -8.82
CA ALA A 359 29.11 18.97 -8.72
C ALA A 359 27.66 19.21 -8.26
N ASP A 360 26.74 18.26 -8.51
CA ASP A 360 25.33 18.37 -8.12
C ASP A 360 25.10 17.89 -6.66
N VAL A 361 25.93 16.96 -6.19
CA VAL A 361 25.81 16.28 -4.88
C VAL A 361 26.10 17.15 -3.62
N PRO A 362 26.87 18.24 -3.67
CA PRO A 362 27.03 19.16 -2.55
C PRO A 362 25.81 20.05 -2.30
N ASP A 363 24.92 20.19 -3.29
CA ASP A 363 23.75 21.07 -3.22
C ASP A 363 22.50 20.26 -2.85
N ILE A 364 21.77 20.73 -1.82
CA ILE A 364 20.47 20.18 -1.41
C ILE A 364 19.50 20.18 -2.60
N ALA A 365 19.55 21.18 -3.48
CA ALA A 365 18.71 21.23 -4.66
C ALA A 365 18.98 20.07 -5.66
N GLY A 366 20.24 19.67 -5.82
CA GLY A 366 20.62 18.53 -6.66
C GLY A 366 20.15 17.21 -6.06
N LEU A 367 20.33 17.03 -4.75
CA LEU A 367 19.91 15.80 -4.05
C LEU A 367 18.39 15.63 -3.98
N ARG A 368 17.62 16.72 -3.91
CA ARG A 368 16.15 16.70 -4.01
C ARG A 368 15.63 16.11 -5.32
N ALA A 369 16.43 16.16 -6.39
CA ALA A 369 16.04 15.58 -7.66
C ALA A 369 16.05 14.03 -7.64
N ALA A 370 16.75 13.41 -6.69
CA ALA A 370 16.97 11.97 -6.64
C ALA A 370 16.53 11.30 -5.33
N VAL A 371 16.50 12.00 -4.19
CA VAL A 371 16.14 11.44 -2.87
C VAL A 371 14.72 11.83 -2.49
N VAL A 372 13.96 10.88 -1.94
CA VAL A 372 12.53 11.06 -1.66
C VAL A 372 12.10 10.51 -0.30
N LEU A 373 10.99 11.05 0.22
CA LEU A 373 10.27 10.50 1.36
C LEU A 373 9.32 9.39 0.87
N ILE A 374 9.36 8.24 1.54
CA ILE A 374 8.44 7.12 1.35
C ILE A 374 7.51 7.06 2.54
N ALA A 375 6.21 6.95 2.28
CA ALA A 375 5.21 6.70 3.29
C ALA A 375 4.30 5.55 2.86
N THR A 376 3.96 4.67 3.80
CA THR A 376 3.16 3.46 3.57
C THR A 376 1.86 3.48 4.36
N PHE A 377 0.75 3.02 3.76
CA PHE A 377 -0.59 3.14 4.33
C PHE A 377 -1.34 1.81 4.29
N ASP A 378 -2.24 1.62 5.25
CA ASP A 378 -3.21 0.53 5.22
C ASP A 378 -4.47 0.87 4.40
N ALA A 379 -5.46 -0.01 4.42
CA ALA A 379 -6.70 0.13 3.65
C ALA A 379 -7.63 1.22 4.20
N GLN A 380 -7.34 1.78 5.38
CA GLN A 380 -8.10 2.82 6.05
C GLN A 380 -7.40 4.20 5.97
N ASP A 381 -6.38 4.32 5.11
CA ASP A 381 -5.51 5.49 4.98
C ASP A 381 -4.74 5.84 6.26
N LYS A 382 -4.52 4.87 7.15
CA LYS A 382 -3.66 5.07 8.32
C LYS A 382 -2.20 4.89 7.94
N LEU A 383 -1.36 5.83 8.32
CA LEU A 383 0.09 5.72 8.17
C LEU A 383 0.61 4.52 8.95
N LEU A 384 1.37 3.66 8.27
CA LEU A 384 2.05 2.52 8.85
C LEU A 384 3.51 2.85 9.17
N ARG A 385 4.24 3.36 8.18
CA ARG A 385 5.69 3.62 8.24
C ARG A 385 6.09 4.76 7.31
N THR A 386 7.13 5.49 7.71
CA THR A 386 7.85 6.45 6.87
C THR A 386 9.33 6.08 6.80
N GLY A 387 9.98 6.51 5.73
CA GLY A 387 11.41 6.38 5.54
C GLY A 387 11.87 7.12 4.30
N SER A 388 13.11 6.93 3.90
CA SER A 388 13.72 7.57 2.74
C SER A 388 13.94 6.57 1.61
N GLY A 389 14.12 7.08 0.41
CA GLY A 389 14.59 6.30 -0.74
C GLY A 389 15.23 7.19 -1.78
N PHE A 390 15.79 6.59 -2.83
CA PHE A 390 16.43 7.36 -3.90
C PHE A 390 16.38 6.64 -5.24
N PHE A 391 16.33 7.43 -6.31
CA PHE A 391 16.35 6.93 -7.68
C PHE A 391 17.77 6.49 -8.08
N VAL A 392 17.88 5.33 -8.73
CA VAL A 392 19.15 4.76 -9.23
C VAL A 392 19.23 4.68 -10.75
N SER A 393 18.14 4.98 -11.45
CA SER A 393 18.08 4.91 -12.90
C SER A 393 16.98 5.79 -13.49
N ALA A 394 17.16 6.11 -14.78
CA ALA A 394 16.27 6.92 -15.59
C ALA A 394 14.84 6.35 -15.75
N ASP A 395 14.69 5.03 -15.64
CA ASP A 395 13.40 4.32 -15.70
C ASP A 395 12.59 4.45 -14.39
N GLY A 396 13.11 5.17 -13.39
CA GLY A 396 12.42 5.47 -12.13
C GLY A 396 12.59 4.42 -11.04
N ARG A 397 13.55 3.49 -11.16
CA ARG A 397 13.82 2.54 -10.08
C ARG A 397 14.28 3.27 -8.84
N LEU A 398 13.65 2.91 -7.74
CA LEU A 398 13.81 3.54 -6.45
C LEU A 398 14.28 2.52 -5.43
N ILE A 399 15.37 2.82 -4.73
CA ILE A 399 15.91 1.97 -3.68
C ILE A 399 15.48 2.50 -2.32
N THR A 400 15.15 1.58 -1.42
CA THR A 400 14.91 1.84 0.00
C THR A 400 15.16 0.58 0.84
N ASN A 401 14.95 0.66 2.15
CA ASN A 401 14.94 -0.53 2.99
C ASN A 401 13.64 -1.33 2.84
N ARG A 402 13.76 -2.66 2.98
CA ARG A 402 12.62 -3.58 2.93
C ARG A 402 11.62 -3.26 4.04
N HIS A 403 12.08 -2.98 5.26
CA HIS A 403 11.19 -2.63 6.37
C HIS A 403 10.46 -1.29 6.15
N VAL A 404 11.06 -0.31 5.47
CA VAL A 404 10.41 0.98 5.12
C VAL A 404 9.26 0.73 4.15
N SER A 405 9.47 -0.16 3.18
CA SER A 405 8.43 -0.53 2.20
C SER A 405 7.27 -1.35 2.79
N GLY A 406 7.34 -1.77 4.07
CA GLY A 406 6.29 -2.52 4.78
C GLY A 406 6.21 -4.02 4.43
N ASP A 407 5.41 -4.80 5.16
CA ASP A 407 5.18 -6.22 4.81
C ASP A 407 3.99 -6.38 3.86
N ASN A 408 2.89 -5.65 4.09
CA ASN A 408 1.67 -5.64 3.28
C ASN A 408 1.02 -4.24 3.25
N PRO A 409 1.68 -3.19 2.71
CA PRO A 409 1.02 -1.91 2.54
C PRO A 409 -0.09 -2.00 1.48
N THR A 410 -1.23 -1.35 1.71
CA THR A 410 -2.28 -1.23 0.69
C THR A 410 -1.80 -0.35 -0.46
N TYR A 411 -1.05 0.70 -0.14
CA TYR A 411 -0.30 1.49 -1.10
C TYR A 411 0.86 2.23 -0.41
N SER A 412 1.91 2.53 -1.18
CA SER A 412 3.02 3.39 -0.75
C SER A 412 3.03 4.62 -1.64
N PHE A 413 3.37 5.79 -1.12
CA PHE A 413 3.65 6.94 -1.98
C PHE A 413 5.00 7.59 -1.73
N VAL A 414 5.52 8.19 -2.79
CA VAL A 414 6.61 9.16 -2.76
C VAL A 414 6.05 10.56 -2.56
N VAL A 415 6.64 11.35 -1.66
CA VAL A 415 6.55 12.81 -1.73
C VAL A 415 7.72 13.30 -2.56
N PHE A 416 7.44 13.71 -3.79
CA PHE A 416 8.44 14.23 -4.71
C PHE A 416 8.50 15.76 -4.62
N TRP A 417 9.70 16.31 -4.44
CA TRP A 417 9.93 17.75 -4.50
C TRP A 417 10.45 18.12 -5.89
N ASP A 418 9.67 18.87 -6.66
CA ASP A 418 10.17 19.44 -7.91
C ASP A 418 11.11 20.63 -7.57
N PRO A 419 12.43 20.50 -7.85
CA PRO A 419 13.39 21.55 -7.55
C PRO A 419 13.18 22.83 -8.38
N LEU A 420 12.43 22.77 -9.47
CA LEU A 420 12.20 23.89 -10.39
C LEU A 420 10.91 24.66 -10.09
N THR A 421 9.86 24.01 -9.58
CA THR A 421 8.54 24.66 -9.45
C THR A 421 8.17 25.11 -8.04
N LYS A 422 8.88 24.67 -6.98
CA LYS A 422 8.53 24.95 -5.56
C LYS A 422 7.03 24.71 -5.25
N ARG A 423 6.36 23.85 -6.01
CA ARG A 423 4.93 23.53 -5.85
C ARG A 423 4.76 22.34 -4.91
N SER A 424 3.52 22.17 -4.45
CA SER A 424 3.07 21.15 -3.49
C SER A 424 3.64 19.76 -3.78
N PRO A 425 3.90 18.95 -2.73
CA PRO A 425 4.43 17.60 -2.85
C PRO A 425 3.58 16.76 -3.81
N GLU A 426 4.16 16.32 -4.93
CA GLU A 426 3.45 15.37 -5.80
C GLU A 426 3.51 13.98 -5.17
N ARG A 427 2.36 13.31 -5.11
CA ARG A 427 2.20 11.97 -4.53
C ARG A 427 2.06 10.93 -5.63
N PHE A 428 2.94 9.92 -5.64
CA PHE A 428 2.85 8.81 -6.60
C PHE A 428 2.81 7.48 -5.89
N ARG A 429 1.89 6.61 -6.31
CA ARG A 429 1.91 5.23 -5.83
C ARG A 429 3.17 4.51 -6.29
N LEU A 430 3.75 3.72 -5.41
CA LEU A 430 4.89 2.84 -5.69
C LEU A 430 4.44 1.38 -5.67
N SER A 431 4.95 0.61 -6.63
CA SER A 431 4.90 -0.85 -6.63
C SER A 431 6.26 -1.41 -6.22
N ARG A 432 6.25 -2.51 -5.48
CA ARG A 432 7.47 -3.25 -5.15
C ARG A 432 7.85 -4.17 -6.29
N VAL A 433 9.03 -3.91 -6.87
CA VAL A 433 9.62 -4.73 -7.93
C VAL A 433 10.28 -5.96 -7.35
N ALA A 434 11.08 -5.75 -6.31
CA ALA A 434 11.79 -6.81 -5.60
C ALA A 434 12.08 -6.35 -4.17
N ALA A 435 12.23 -7.30 -3.25
CA ALA A 435 12.78 -7.04 -1.93
C ALA A 435 13.47 -8.30 -1.40
N ASP A 436 14.59 -8.09 -0.71
CA ASP A 436 15.34 -9.15 -0.04
C ASP A 436 15.24 -8.94 1.47
N PRO A 437 14.55 -9.84 2.20
CA PRO A 437 14.43 -9.75 3.65
C PRO A 437 15.74 -10.00 4.40
N ASN A 438 16.70 -10.72 3.81
CA ASN A 438 17.94 -11.10 4.49
C ASN A 438 18.92 -9.94 4.62
N ILE A 439 18.82 -8.95 3.73
CA ILE A 439 19.70 -7.77 3.68
C ILE A 439 18.93 -6.46 3.84
N ASP A 440 17.62 -6.52 4.12
CA ASP A 440 16.74 -5.38 4.35
C ASP A 440 16.71 -4.35 3.20
N LEU A 441 16.63 -4.82 1.96
CA LEU A 441 16.67 -3.98 0.76
C LEU A 441 15.42 -4.19 -0.12
N ALA A 442 14.91 -3.11 -0.71
CA ALA A 442 13.79 -3.16 -1.64
C ALA A 442 14.01 -2.23 -2.84
N CYS A 443 13.60 -2.71 -4.02
CA CYS A 443 13.48 -1.93 -5.24
C CYS A 443 12.00 -1.66 -5.50
N LEU A 444 11.65 -0.38 -5.60
CA LEU A 444 10.31 0.12 -5.90
C LEU A 444 10.30 0.80 -7.26
N LEU A 445 9.12 0.90 -7.87
CA LEU A 445 8.87 1.65 -9.10
C LEU A 445 7.59 2.46 -8.96
N PRO A 446 7.54 3.71 -9.46
CA PRO A 446 6.29 4.43 -9.63
C PRO A 446 5.28 3.60 -10.44
N VAL A 447 4.06 3.46 -9.91
CA VAL A 447 2.93 2.81 -10.59
C VAL A 447 2.59 3.54 -11.90
N THR A 448 2.68 4.86 -11.91
CA THR A 448 2.64 5.63 -13.16
C THR A 448 4.07 5.93 -13.60
N PRO A 449 4.50 5.55 -14.83
CA PRO A 449 5.86 5.79 -15.29
C PRO A 449 6.20 7.28 -15.20
N ARG A 450 7.23 7.60 -14.42
CA ARG A 450 7.78 8.94 -14.31
C ARG A 450 9.28 8.86 -14.41
N THR A 451 9.83 9.73 -15.26
CA THR A 451 11.27 9.96 -15.32
C THR A 451 11.65 10.80 -14.09
N PRO A 452 12.55 10.33 -13.22
CA PRO A 452 13.02 11.14 -12.11
C PRO A 452 13.84 12.32 -12.64
N TYR A 453 13.90 13.43 -11.89
CA TYR A 453 14.65 14.62 -12.32
C TYR A 453 16.17 14.37 -12.26
N GLY A 454 16.60 13.45 -11.39
CA GLY A 454 17.95 12.91 -11.36
C GLY A 454 17.97 11.53 -10.72
N PHE A 455 19.07 10.81 -10.90
CA PHE A 455 19.32 9.56 -10.20
C PHE A 455 20.76 9.48 -9.72
N LEU A 456 20.99 8.73 -8.66
CA LEU A 456 22.30 8.53 -8.08
C LEU A 456 22.98 7.28 -8.66
N VAL A 457 24.29 7.38 -8.83
CA VAL A 457 25.12 6.29 -9.34
C VAL A 457 25.82 5.61 -8.16
N THR A 458 25.86 4.28 -8.17
CA THR A 458 26.57 3.51 -7.14
C THR A 458 28.08 3.62 -7.28
N GLY A 459 28.74 3.56 -6.14
CA GLY A 459 30.19 3.58 -6.00
C GLY A 459 30.73 2.23 -5.52
N PRO A 460 32.06 2.09 -5.51
CA PRO A 460 32.71 0.94 -4.90
C PRO A 460 32.50 0.93 -3.38
N VAL A 461 32.89 -0.18 -2.76
CA VAL A 461 32.98 -0.30 -1.31
C VAL A 461 33.98 0.75 -0.78
N PRO A 462 33.65 1.50 0.29
CA PRO A 462 34.52 2.54 0.82
C PRO A 462 35.70 1.96 1.61
N GLU A 463 36.75 2.77 1.76
CA GLU A 463 37.85 2.50 2.68
C GLU A 463 37.53 3.03 4.09
N LEU A 464 38.39 2.71 5.07
CA LEU A 464 38.27 3.31 6.40
C LEU A 464 38.56 4.81 6.33
N ALA A 465 37.90 5.57 7.20
CA ALA A 465 37.99 7.03 7.27
C ALA A 465 37.55 7.77 5.99
N THR A 466 36.95 7.09 4.99
CA THR A 466 36.35 7.75 3.83
C THR A 466 35.33 8.79 4.31
N PRO A 467 35.46 10.07 3.91
CA PRO A 467 34.48 11.11 4.22
C PRO A 467 33.16 10.84 3.51
N ILE A 468 32.06 10.89 4.26
CA ILE A 468 30.75 10.44 3.77
C ILE A 468 29.64 11.39 4.22
N ARG A 469 28.50 11.31 3.53
CA ARG A 469 27.27 12.01 3.91
C ARG A 469 26.10 11.04 3.91
N ALA A 470 25.36 11.00 5.01
CA ALA A 470 24.08 10.32 5.09
C ALA A 470 22.97 11.32 4.74
N ILE A 471 22.08 10.92 3.84
CA ILE A 471 21.02 11.77 3.30
C ILE A 471 19.67 11.08 3.52
N GLY A 472 18.68 11.83 3.97
CA GLY A 472 17.33 11.31 4.13
C GLY A 472 16.34 12.36 4.64
N PHE A 473 15.09 11.94 4.72
CA PHE A 473 14.01 12.70 5.33
C PHE A 473 13.85 12.24 6.79
N PRO A 474 13.94 13.14 7.78
CA PRO A 474 13.58 12.80 9.14
C PRO A 474 12.11 12.39 9.21
N ALA A 475 11.77 11.51 10.16
CA ALA A 475 10.38 11.12 10.37
C ALA A 475 9.57 12.36 10.81
N PRO A 476 8.47 12.70 10.12
CA PRO A 476 7.63 13.83 10.53
C PRO A 476 7.08 13.71 11.94
N ASP A 477 7.02 14.83 12.64
CA ASP A 477 6.22 14.99 13.86
C ASP A 477 4.71 15.13 13.53
N ASP A 478 4.36 15.72 12.38
CA ASP A 478 2.98 15.87 11.89
C ASP A 478 2.87 15.55 10.39
N LEU A 479 2.39 14.34 10.08
CA LEU A 479 2.18 13.89 8.71
C LEU A 479 1.03 14.63 8.02
N ALA A 480 -0.01 15.05 8.74
CA ALA A 480 -1.13 15.77 8.12
C ALA A 480 -0.64 17.12 7.56
N ASN A 481 0.28 17.75 8.28
CA ASN A 481 1.00 18.93 7.81
C ASN A 481 1.92 18.59 6.62
N ILE A 482 2.73 17.52 6.67
CA ILE A 482 3.54 17.11 5.50
C ILE A 482 2.69 16.89 4.24
N LEU A 483 1.51 16.31 4.41
CA LEU A 483 0.58 16.05 3.32
C LEU A 483 -0.06 17.33 2.79
N GLN A 484 -0.28 18.34 3.62
CA GLN A 484 -0.89 19.62 3.22
C GLN A 484 0.12 20.65 2.72
N THR A 485 1.32 20.71 3.30
CA THR A 485 2.30 21.80 3.08
C THR A 485 3.61 21.34 2.43
N GLY A 486 3.92 20.03 2.43
CA GLY A 486 5.21 19.49 1.95
C GLY A 486 5.98 18.78 3.05
N ALA A 487 6.85 17.84 2.68
CA ALA A 487 7.75 17.21 3.66
C ALA A 487 8.79 18.20 4.20
N ASP A 488 9.24 17.99 5.44
CA ASP A 488 10.46 18.65 5.95
C ASP A 488 11.63 18.41 4.99
N ASP A 489 12.58 19.33 4.96
CA ASP A 489 13.69 19.28 4.02
C ASP A 489 14.57 18.02 4.23
N ILE A 490 15.28 17.63 3.18
CA ILE A 490 16.31 16.60 3.27
C ILE A 490 17.35 17.03 4.29
N VAL A 491 17.66 16.12 5.22
CA VAL A 491 18.75 16.28 6.17
C VAL A 491 19.99 15.59 5.62
N ILE A 492 21.11 16.33 5.63
CA ILE A 492 22.42 15.84 5.24
C ILE A 492 23.32 15.87 6.47
N THR A 493 23.83 14.71 6.88
CA THR A 493 24.79 14.60 7.99
C THR A 493 26.12 14.06 7.50
N GLY A 494 27.19 14.80 7.79
CA GLY A 494 28.56 14.41 7.47
C GLY A 494 29.13 13.44 8.51
N GLY A 495 30.08 12.62 8.08
CA GLY A 495 30.81 11.69 8.94
C GLY A 495 31.91 10.94 8.19
N THR A 496 32.40 9.87 8.77
CA THR A 496 33.44 9.00 8.24
C THR A 496 33.06 7.53 8.37
N VAL A 497 33.67 6.68 7.54
CA VAL A 497 33.53 5.23 7.66
C VAL A 497 34.42 4.70 8.79
N ASN A 498 33.82 4.11 9.81
CA ASN A 498 34.53 3.56 10.97
C ASN A 498 34.89 2.09 10.77
N SER A 499 34.09 1.33 10.01
CA SER A 499 34.34 -0.10 9.75
C SER A 499 33.56 -0.62 8.54
N VAL A 500 34.07 -1.65 7.88
CA VAL A 500 33.37 -2.41 6.83
C VAL A 500 33.29 -3.86 7.29
N ARG A 501 32.12 -4.30 7.77
CA ARG A 501 31.92 -5.63 8.35
C ARG A 501 31.68 -6.67 7.27
N ARG A 502 32.43 -7.77 7.34
CA ARG A 502 32.35 -8.91 6.42
C ARG A 502 31.91 -10.17 7.16
N GLN A 503 31.08 -10.97 6.51
CA GLN A 503 30.73 -12.33 6.92
C GLN A 503 30.77 -13.21 5.67
N ASP A 504 31.50 -14.33 5.73
CA ASP A 504 31.66 -15.28 4.62
C ASP A 504 32.13 -14.61 3.30
N ASN A 505 33.09 -13.68 3.40
CA ASN A 505 33.59 -12.83 2.31
C ASN A 505 32.57 -11.87 1.67
N ILE A 506 31.34 -11.81 2.19
CA ILE A 506 30.32 -10.84 1.78
C ILE A 506 30.36 -9.67 2.76
N ILE A 507 30.46 -8.45 2.24
CA ILE A 507 30.34 -7.25 3.07
C ILE A 507 28.89 -7.14 3.50
N LYS A 508 28.63 -7.20 4.81
CA LYS A 508 27.29 -7.13 5.37
C LYS A 508 26.86 -5.71 5.67
N PHE A 509 27.73 -4.90 6.28
CA PHE A 509 27.41 -3.55 6.70
C PHE A 509 28.62 -2.61 6.62
N ILE A 510 28.35 -1.35 6.31
CA ILE A 510 29.26 -0.22 6.49
C ILE A 510 28.88 0.45 7.80
N GLN A 511 29.81 0.50 8.76
CA GLN A 511 29.64 1.23 10.01
C GLN A 511 30.19 2.65 9.84
N HIS A 512 29.43 3.65 10.27
CA HIS A 512 29.80 5.06 10.18
C HIS A 512 29.33 5.86 11.41
N ASP A 513 29.82 7.09 11.52
CA ASP A 513 29.49 8.03 12.58
C ASP A 513 28.53 9.16 12.14
N CYS A 514 28.12 9.19 10.86
CA CYS A 514 27.05 10.11 10.42
C CYS A 514 25.80 9.91 11.29
N ARG A 515 25.39 10.96 12.00
CA ARG A 515 24.18 10.93 12.82
C ARG A 515 22.96 10.74 11.92
N ILE A 516 22.30 9.58 12.00
CA ILE A 516 21.02 9.33 11.33
C ILE A 516 19.91 9.22 12.37
N ALA A 517 18.73 9.72 12.04
CA ALA A 517 17.53 9.66 12.87
C ALA A 517 16.49 8.72 12.25
N SER A 518 15.41 8.46 12.99
CA SER A 518 14.23 7.78 12.43
C SER A 518 13.75 8.55 11.19
N GLY A 519 13.47 7.84 10.09
CA GLY A 519 13.11 8.41 8.79
C GLY A 519 14.24 8.38 7.74
N ASN A 520 15.51 8.46 8.15
CA ASN A 520 16.64 8.42 7.20
C ASN A 520 16.87 7.02 6.61
N SER A 521 16.33 5.98 7.26
CA SER A 521 16.40 4.60 6.79
C SER A 521 15.91 4.49 5.35
N GLY A 522 16.70 3.87 4.48
CA GLY A 522 16.47 3.70 3.06
C GLY A 522 17.07 4.81 2.19
N GLY A 523 17.51 5.92 2.79
CA GLY A 523 18.21 6.99 2.09
C GLY A 523 19.66 6.64 1.75
N PRO A 524 20.30 7.38 0.83
CA PRO A 524 21.65 7.06 0.38
C PRO A 524 22.72 7.50 1.40
N LEU A 525 23.75 6.67 1.54
CA LEU A 525 25.05 7.03 2.10
C LEU A 525 26.01 7.25 0.93
N ILE A 526 26.52 8.47 0.79
CA ILE A 526 27.36 8.86 -0.34
C ILE A 526 28.79 9.14 0.09
N ASP A 527 29.74 8.84 -0.80
CA ASP A 527 31.11 9.34 -0.71
C ASP A 527 31.11 10.86 -0.92
N ALA A 528 31.68 11.62 0.02
CA ALA A 528 31.65 13.08 -0.03
C ALA A 528 32.50 13.68 -1.16
N SER A 529 33.49 12.93 -1.66
CA SER A 529 34.39 13.33 -2.75
C SER A 529 33.84 12.94 -4.11
N SER A 530 33.32 11.72 -4.25
CA SER A 530 32.86 11.17 -5.53
C SER A 530 31.36 11.34 -5.76
N GLY A 531 30.59 11.69 -4.73
CA GLY A 531 29.14 11.82 -4.77
C GLY A 531 28.39 10.52 -5.13
N ARG A 532 29.09 9.38 -5.12
CA ARG A 532 28.51 8.07 -5.47
C ARG A 532 27.94 7.41 -4.23
N VAL A 533 26.88 6.63 -4.43
CA VAL A 533 26.23 5.88 -3.35
C VAL A 533 27.10 4.69 -3.00
N ILE A 534 27.63 4.70 -1.79
CA ILE A 534 28.43 3.62 -1.23
C ILE A 534 27.60 2.70 -0.32
N GLY A 535 26.45 3.19 0.18
CA GLY A 535 25.54 2.40 0.99
C GLY A 535 24.13 2.98 1.11
N ILE A 536 23.28 2.26 1.83
CA ILE A 536 21.87 2.58 2.10
C ILE A 536 21.70 2.64 3.61
N ASN A 537 21.40 3.81 4.15
CA ASN A 537 21.25 4.04 5.60
C ASN A 537 20.18 3.09 6.16
N THR A 538 20.43 2.43 7.29
CA THR A 538 19.44 1.49 7.87
C THR A 538 19.18 1.75 9.35
N PHE A 539 20.09 1.42 10.27
CA PHE A 539 19.85 1.49 11.72
C PHE A 539 21.04 2.07 12.48
N GLY A 540 20.76 2.59 13.67
CA GLY A 540 21.75 3.03 14.66
C GLY A 540 21.73 2.15 15.89
N VAL A 541 22.89 2.00 16.53
CA VAL A 541 23.04 1.27 17.79
C VAL A 541 23.57 2.26 18.82
N ASP A 542 22.80 2.41 19.90
CA ASP A 542 23.17 3.20 21.07
C ASP A 542 23.63 2.23 22.18
N PRO A 543 24.95 2.14 22.44
CA PRO A 543 25.50 1.23 23.45
C PRO A 543 24.93 1.48 24.85
N GLN A 544 24.55 2.72 25.17
CA GLN A 544 24.05 3.09 26.49
C GLN A 544 22.69 2.43 26.76
N LYS A 545 21.85 2.28 25.73
CA LYS A 545 20.57 1.54 25.81
C LYS A 545 20.76 0.05 26.06
N MET A 546 21.96 -0.48 25.87
CA MET A 546 22.33 -1.88 26.11
C MET A 546 23.19 -2.06 27.37
N GLY A 547 23.32 -1.03 28.20
CA GLY A 547 24.14 -1.07 29.42
C GLY A 547 25.66 -1.06 29.17
N ALA A 548 26.09 -0.69 27.97
CA ALA A 548 27.50 -0.56 27.60
C ALA A 548 27.92 0.91 27.52
N VAL A 549 29.22 1.16 27.68
CA VAL A 549 29.81 2.51 27.52
C VAL A 549 30.31 2.65 26.08
N GLY A 550 29.88 3.72 25.41
CA GLY A 550 30.33 4.05 24.06
C GLY A 550 29.42 5.05 23.35
N ASP A 551 29.93 5.65 22.29
CA ASP A 551 29.17 6.54 21.42
C ASP A 551 28.25 5.74 20.48
N THR A 552 27.11 6.34 20.10
CA THR A 552 26.20 5.78 19.11
C THR A 552 26.88 5.66 17.76
N PHE A 553 26.78 4.48 17.13
CA PHE A 553 27.27 4.23 15.79
C PHE A 553 26.14 3.76 14.87
N PHE A 554 26.32 3.97 13.58
CA PHE A 554 25.28 3.79 12.58
C PHE A 554 25.74 2.84 11.48
N PHE A 555 24.76 2.23 10.80
CA PHE A 555 25.01 1.23 9.77
C PHE A 555 24.30 1.57 8.47
N ALA A 556 24.97 1.25 7.38
CA ALA A 556 24.42 1.23 6.04
C ALA A 556 24.64 -0.14 5.37
N ILE A 557 23.68 -0.56 4.55
CA ILE A 557 23.81 -1.72 3.67
C ILE A 557 24.71 -1.31 2.50
N PRO A 558 25.75 -2.08 2.13
CA PRO A 558 26.64 -1.71 1.03
C PRO A 558 25.91 -1.63 -0.32
N ALA A 559 26.21 -0.60 -1.12
CA ALA A 559 25.64 -0.44 -2.46
C ALA A 559 26.02 -1.60 -3.41
N SER A 560 27.10 -2.32 -3.12
CA SER A 560 27.48 -3.53 -3.85
C SER A 560 26.45 -4.66 -3.76
N GLN A 561 25.49 -4.57 -2.82
CA GLN A 561 24.39 -5.52 -2.71
C GLN A 561 23.16 -5.13 -3.54
N LEU A 562 23.09 -3.93 -4.13
CA LEU A 562 21.93 -3.53 -4.95
C LEU A 562 21.55 -4.50 -6.07
N PRO A 563 22.49 -5.16 -6.78
CA PRO A 563 22.14 -6.11 -7.85
C PRO A 563 21.25 -7.27 -7.40
N THR A 564 21.12 -7.56 -6.10
CA THR A 564 20.23 -8.62 -5.61
C THR A 564 18.74 -8.28 -5.75
N VAL A 565 18.39 -6.99 -5.78
CA VAL A 565 17.00 -6.50 -5.88
C VAL A 565 16.78 -5.58 -7.10
N ALA A 566 17.85 -5.07 -7.69
CA ALA A 566 17.82 -4.23 -8.87
C ALA A 566 18.93 -4.66 -9.86
N PRO A 567 18.76 -5.82 -10.53
CA PRO A 567 19.73 -6.34 -11.50
C PRO A 567 19.79 -5.51 -12.78
#